data_AF-Q28W20-F1
#
_entry.id   AF-Q28W20-F1
#
_cell.length_a   1.000
_cell.length_b   1.000
_cell.length_c   1.000
_cell.angle_alpha   90.00
_cell.angle_beta   90.00
_cell.angle_gamma   90.00
#
_symmetry.space_group_name_H-M   'P 1'
#
loop_
_entity.id
_entity.type
_entity.pdbx_description
1 polymer ?
#
loop_
_entity_poly.entity_id
_entity_poly.type
_entity_poly.pdbx_seq_one_letter_code
_entity_poly.pdbx_strand_id
1 'polypeptide(L)' 'MRRQSDVPEENMADNSDLSFTGLTDEQAQELHAVYMSGLWLFSAVALVAHIATYFWAPWF' A
#
# COMPACT_ATOMS: atom_id res chain seq x y z
N MET A 1 39.42 -12.54 -38.22
CA MET A 1 37.93 -12.49 -38.27
C MET A 1 37.44 -12.35 -36.83
N ARG A 2 37.02 -11.13 -36.44
CA ARG A 2 36.37 -10.87 -35.14
C ARG A 2 34.90 -11.29 -35.25
N ARG A 3 34.50 -12.34 -34.55
CA ARG A 3 33.08 -12.65 -34.29
C ARG A 3 32.97 -13.08 -32.83
N GLN A 4 32.98 -12.09 -31.94
CA GLN A 4 32.69 -12.24 -30.52
C GLN A 4 31.74 -11.09 -30.17
N SER A 5 30.47 -11.27 -30.51
CA SER A 5 29.40 -10.35 -30.12
C SER A 5 28.11 -11.09 -29.82
N ASP A 6 28.24 -12.31 -29.30
CA ASP A 6 27.15 -13.02 -28.63
C ASP A 6 27.20 -12.61 -27.15
N VAL A 7 26.98 -11.32 -26.89
CA VAL A 7 26.57 -10.89 -25.56
C VAL A 7 25.11 -11.32 -25.43
N PRO A 8 24.75 -12.16 -24.46
CA PRO A 8 23.34 -12.33 -24.15
C PRO A 8 22.81 -10.95 -23.76
N GLU A 9 21.81 -10.46 -24.49
CA GLU A 9 20.87 -9.45 -24.02
C GLU A 9 20.14 -10.08 -22.83
N GLU A 10 20.86 -10.19 -21.71
CA GLU A 10 20.29 -10.59 -20.43
C GLU A 10 19.26 -9.52 -20.11
N ASN A 11 18.02 -9.97 -20.18
CA ASN A 11 16.83 -9.28 -19.81
C ASN A 11 16.98 -8.74 -18.38
N MET A 12 17.58 -7.57 -18.25
CA MET A 12 17.65 -6.74 -17.04
C MET A 12 16.27 -6.13 -16.70
N ALA A 13 15.19 -6.74 -17.20
CA ALA A 13 13.80 -6.36 -17.02
C ALA A 13 13.00 -7.39 -16.21
N ASP A 14 13.68 -8.31 -15.51
CA ASP A 14 13.09 -9.12 -14.44
C ASP A 14 13.17 -8.44 -13.06
N ASN A 15 13.33 -7.11 -13.05
CA ASN A 15 13.15 -6.29 -11.85
C ASN A 15 11.64 -6.08 -11.53
N SER A 16 10.78 -7.07 -11.82
CA SER A 16 9.37 -7.05 -11.42
C SER A 16 9.18 -7.33 -9.92
N ASP A 17 10.21 -7.83 -9.24
CA ASP A 17 10.23 -8.06 -7.79
C ASP A 17 10.81 -6.88 -6.96
N LEU A 18 11.28 -5.82 -7.63
CA LEU A 18 11.77 -4.62 -6.96
C LEU A 18 10.77 -3.49 -7.19
N SER A 19 9.92 -3.26 -6.18
CA SER A 19 9.06 -2.07 -6.14
C SER A 19 9.92 -0.82 -6.40
N PHE A 20 9.38 0.12 -7.18
CA PHE A 20 10.01 1.36 -7.66
C PHE A 20 10.54 2.30 -6.54
N THR A 21 10.41 1.89 -5.27
CA THR A 21 10.75 2.64 -4.06
C THR A 21 11.96 2.07 -3.30
N GLY A 22 12.49 0.91 -3.71
CA GLY A 22 13.65 0.28 -3.05
C GLY A 22 13.32 -0.42 -1.72
N LEU A 23 12.04 -0.63 -1.43
CA LEU A 23 11.56 -1.41 -0.28
C LEU A 23 10.92 -2.71 -0.80
N THR A 24 11.27 -3.82 -0.16
CA THR A 24 10.65 -5.14 -0.41
C THR A 24 9.14 -5.05 -0.20
N ASP A 25 8.32 -5.69 -1.05
CA ASP A 25 6.85 -5.69 -0.96
C ASP A 25 6.33 -6.08 0.44
N GLU A 26 7.10 -6.87 1.18
CA GLU A 26 6.84 -7.27 2.56
C GLU A 26 6.72 -6.06 3.52
N GLN A 27 7.61 -5.06 3.42
CA GLN A 27 7.56 -3.84 4.23
C GLN A 27 6.42 -2.90 3.83
N ALA A 28 6.08 -2.85 2.54
CA ALA A 28 4.94 -2.08 2.07
C ALA A 28 3.63 -2.65 2.64
N GLN A 29 3.54 -3.98 2.75
CA GLN A 29 2.38 -4.67 3.30
C GLN A 29 2.27 -4.53 4.83
N GLU A 30 3.39 -4.51 5.55
CA GLU A 30 3.42 -4.19 6.99
C GLU A 30 2.86 -2.79 7.28
N LEU A 31 3.29 -1.77 6.52
CA LEU A 31 2.76 -0.41 6.67
C LEU A 31 1.27 -0.39 6.31
N HIS A 32 0.89 -1.04 5.20
CA HIS A 32 -0.49 -1.09 4.74
C HIS A 32 -1.42 -1.71 5.79
N ALA A 33 -1.01 -2.80 6.45
CA ALA A 33 -1.77 -3.44 7.51
C ALA A 33 -1.98 -2.52 8.72
N VAL A 34 -0.93 -1.82 9.16
CA VAL A 34 -1.02 -0.87 10.29
C VAL A 34 -1.89 0.35 9.94
N TYR A 35 -1.74 0.90 8.73
CA TYR A 35 -2.55 2.02 8.25
C TYR A 35 -4.03 1.64 8.15
N MET A 36 -4.35 0.47 7.60
CA MET A 36 -5.74 -0.02 7.53
C MET A 36 -6.33 -0.22 8.93
N SER A 37 -5.57 -0.75 9.89
CA SER A 37 -6.01 -0.90 11.27
C SER A 37 -6.36 0.46 11.91
N GLY A 38 -5.49 1.46 11.78
CA GLY A 38 -5.72 2.80 12.32
C GLY A 38 -6.89 3.53 11.64
N LEU A 39 -6.98 3.43 10.31
CA LEU A 39 -8.07 4.01 9.52
C LEU A 39 -9.43 3.42 9.91
N TRP A 40 -9.50 2.09 10.09
CA TRP A 40 -10.70 1.41 10.54
C TRP A 40 -11.13 1.82 11.94
N LEU A 41 -10.17 1.91 12.88
CA LEU A 41 -10.46 2.34 14.24
C LEU A 41 -11.03 3.77 14.27
N PHE A 42 -10.39 4.70 13.56
CA PHE A 42 -10.88 6.08 13.47
C PHE A 42 -12.26 6.15 12.80
N SER A 43 -12.45 5.44 11.69
CA SER A 43 -13.72 5.45 10.95
C SER A 43 -14.86 4.86 11.78
N ALA A 44 -14.60 3.77 12.52
CA ALA A 44 -15.58 3.17 13.42
C ALA A 44 -15.99 4.14 14.54
N VAL A 45 -15.01 4.78 15.19
CA VAL A 45 -15.26 5.77 16.25
C VAL A 45 -16.02 6.99 15.70
N ALA A 46 -15.62 7.48 14.53
CA ALA A 46 -16.28 8.61 13.87
C ALA A 46 -17.74 8.30 13.55
N LEU A 47 -18.05 7.12 12.98
CA LEU A 47 -19.42 6.70 12.70
C LEU A 47 -20.26 6.62 13.97
N VAL A 48 -19.72 6.03 15.03
CA VAL A 48 -20.40 5.95 16.33
C VAL A 48 -20.67 7.34 16.89
N ALA A 49 -19.71 8.26 16.82
CA ALA A 49 -19.88 9.64 17.29
C ALA A 49 -20.94 10.40 16.48
N HIS A 50 -20.99 10.22 15.16
CA HIS A 50 -22.03 10.85 14.32
C HIS A 50 -23.42 10.32 14.67
N ILE A 51 -23.57 9.00 14.83
CA ILE A 51 -24.83 8.38 15.25
C ILE A 51 -25.26 8.91 16.63
N ALA A 52 -24.35 8.93 17.60
CA ALA A 52 -24.62 9.44 18.94
C ALA A 52 -25.03 10.93 18.91
N THR A 53 -24.42 11.72 18.05
CA THR A 53 -24.77 13.14 17.85
C THR A 53 -26.17 13.29 17.28
N TYR A 54 -26.56 12.45 16.31
CA TYR A 54 -27.93 12.43 15.78
C TYR A 54 -28.98 12.04 16.85
N PHE A 55 -28.62 11.21 17.83
CA PHE A 55 -29.51 10.90 18.94
C PHE A 55 -29.66 12.04 19.95
N TRP A 56 -28.61 12.85 20.17
CA TRP A 56 -28.63 13.86 21.23
C TRP A 56 -29.21 15.21 20.81
N ALA A 57 -28.97 15.62 19.57
CA ALA A 57 -29.58 16.82 18.99
C ALA A 57 -29.97 16.49 17.54
N PRO A 58 -31.09 15.78 17.32
CA PRO A 58 -31.62 15.64 15.99
C PRO A 58 -31.97 17.05 15.53
N TRP A 59 -31.26 17.52 14.50
CA TRP A 59 -31.63 18.74 13.79
C TRP A 59 -32.93 18.54 12.96
N PHE A 60 -33.54 17.35 13.05
CA PHE A 60 -34.90 17.06 12.63
C PHE A 60 -35.87 17.04 13.82
#